data_AF-A0A9D4JJ62-F1
#
_entry.id   AF-A0A9D4JJ62-F1
#
_cell.length_a   1.000
_cell.length_b   1.000
_cell.length_c   1.000
_cell.angle_alpha   90.00
_cell.angle_beta   90.00
_cell.angle_gamma   90.00
#
_symmetry.space_group_name_H-M   'P 1'
#
loop_
_entity.id
_entity.type
_entity.pdbx_description
1 polymer ?
#
loop_
_entity_poly.entity_id
_entity_poly.type
_entity_poly.pdbx_seq_one_letter_code
_entity_poly.pdbx_strand_id
1 'polypeptide(L)'
;MRTVKKTEKMQFVKEGETGKKLQTPAASILDRAQSSEMVVDLKRRLVFPSVAQTKQNPDMVIWSAKDNCLVMVELTVPWESRCEEAMERKTTKYADTNKR
;
A
#
# COMPACT_ATOMS: atom_id res chain seq x y z
N MET A 1 4.85 -13.45 -19.83
CA MET A 1 4.94 -11.98 -20.03
C MET A 1 6.33 -11.53 -19.63
N ARG A 2 7.07 -10.84 -20.51
CA ARG A 2 8.44 -10.39 -20.24
C ARG A 2 8.40 -9.05 -19.52
N THR A 3 9.01 -8.95 -18.34
CA THR A 3 9.17 -7.70 -17.60
C THR A 3 10.20 -6.83 -18.33
N VAL A 4 9.78 -5.64 -18.79
CA VAL A 4 10.70 -4.67 -19.40
C VAL A 4 11.55 -4.07 -18.28
N LYS A 5 12.87 -4.26 -18.33
CA LYS A 5 13.81 -3.59 -17.42
C LYS A 5 13.81 -2.10 -17.74
N LYS A 6 13.54 -1.26 -16.73
CA LYS A 6 13.67 0.20 -16.80
C LYS A 6 15.13 0.54 -17.12
N THR A 7 15.37 1.24 -18.22
CA THR A 7 16.71 1.75 -18.55
C THR A 7 17.04 2.89 -17.58
N GLU A 8 17.90 2.60 -16.62
CA GLU A 8 18.48 3.60 -15.71
C GLU A 8 19.33 4.58 -16.53
N LYS A 9 19.02 5.88 -16.50
CA LYS A 9 19.86 6.92 -17.13
C LYS A 9 21.12 7.07 -16.29
N MET A 10 22.26 6.62 -16.82
CA MET A 10 23.56 6.83 -16.19
C MET A 10 23.89 8.34 -16.15
N GLN A 11 24.20 8.87 -14.97
CA GLN A 11 24.65 10.24 -14.79
C GLN A 11 26.18 10.30 -14.94
N PHE A 12 26.65 10.91 -16.01
CA PHE A 12 28.07 11.22 -16.16
C PHE A 12 28.44 12.40 -15.27
N VAL A 13 29.57 12.29 -14.59
CA VAL A 13 30.13 13.33 -13.71
C VAL A 13 31.56 13.59 -14.18
N LYS A 14 31.99 14.86 -14.19
CA LYS A 14 33.35 15.22 -14.58
C LYS A 14 34.34 14.87 -13.46
N GLU A 15 35.61 14.70 -13.82
CA GLU A 15 36.70 14.51 -12.86
C GLU A 15 36.73 15.68 -11.85
N GLY A 16 36.72 15.36 -10.56
CA GLY A 16 36.68 16.34 -9.47
C GLY A 16 35.29 16.83 -9.06
N GLU A 17 34.23 16.50 -9.81
CA GLU A 17 32.85 16.82 -9.41
C GLU A 17 32.23 15.67 -8.60
N THR A 18 31.46 16.00 -7.55
CA THR A 18 30.62 15.02 -6.85
C THR A 18 29.24 15.02 -7.50
N GLY A 19 28.79 13.87 -7.99
CA GLY A 19 27.46 13.73 -8.59
C GLY A 19 26.37 14.22 -7.62
N LYS A 20 25.35 14.92 -8.15
CA LYS A 20 24.20 15.34 -7.32
C LYS A 20 23.62 14.10 -6.67
N LYS A 21 23.59 14.05 -5.32
CA LYS A 21 22.85 13.00 -4.61
C LYS A 21 21.40 13.08 -5.07
N LEU A 22 20.98 12.09 -5.85
CA LEU A 22 19.57 11.88 -6.15
C LEU A 22 18.87 11.72 -4.80
N GLN A 23 17.91 12.60 -4.52
CA GLN A 23 17.05 12.40 -3.37
C GLN A 23 16.37 11.05 -3.55
N THR A 24 16.65 10.11 -2.64
CA THR A 24 15.90 8.85 -2.65
C THR A 24 14.44 9.19 -2.42
N PRO A 25 13.54 8.80 -3.35
CA PRO A 25 12.12 9.03 -3.14
C PRO A 25 11.70 8.39 -1.82
N ALA A 26 10.76 9.02 -1.12
CA ALA A 26 10.21 8.48 0.11
C ALA A 26 9.68 7.07 -0.16
N ALA A 27 10.04 6.12 0.71
CA ALA A 27 9.64 4.73 0.56
C ALA A 27 8.10 4.64 0.54
N SER A 28 7.55 4.03 -0.51
CA SER A 28 6.13 3.71 -0.62
C SER A 28 5.74 2.70 0.45
N ILE A 29 4.44 2.68 0.81
CA ILE A 29 3.86 1.73 1.75
C ILE A 29 4.15 0.27 1.31
N LEU A 30 4.21 0.04 0.00
CA LEU A 30 4.46 -1.28 -0.60
C LEU A 30 5.94 -1.58 -0.85
N ASP A 31 6.86 -0.61 -0.73
CA ASP A 31 8.29 -0.85 -0.98
C ASP A 31 8.91 -1.82 0.05
N ARG A 32 8.23 -2.01 1.20
CA ARG A 32 8.61 -3.00 2.21
C ARG A 32 8.31 -4.44 1.79
N ALA A 33 7.48 -4.65 0.77
CA ALA A 33 7.01 -5.97 0.39
C ALA A 33 7.69 -6.45 -0.91
N GLN A 34 8.56 -7.45 -0.81
CA GLN A 34 9.30 -8.00 -1.95
C GLN A 34 8.38 -8.78 -2.92
N SER A 35 7.29 -9.36 -2.39
CA SER A 35 6.26 -10.07 -3.15
C SER A 35 4.90 -9.82 -2.50
N SER A 36 4.07 -8.99 -3.14
CA SER A 36 2.72 -8.68 -2.66
C SER A 36 1.66 -9.41 -3.47
N GLU A 37 0.65 -9.92 -2.79
CA GLU A 37 -0.60 -10.42 -3.36
C GLU A 37 -1.73 -9.42 -3.04
N MET A 38 -2.75 -9.38 -3.91
CA MET A 38 -3.87 -8.43 -3.77
C MET A 38 -5.19 -9.11 -4.14
N VAL A 39 -6.22 -8.90 -3.32
CA VAL A 39 -7.59 -9.35 -3.56
C VAL A 39 -8.56 -8.19 -3.33
N VAL A 40 -9.61 -8.12 -4.14
CA VAL A 40 -10.62 -7.05 -4.13
C VAL A 40 -12.00 -7.67 -3.92
N ASP A 41 -12.87 -7.01 -3.16
CA ASP A 41 -14.24 -7.44 -2.96
C ASP A 41 -15.10 -7.09 -4.18
N LEU A 42 -15.26 -8.07 -5.07
CA LEU A 42 -16.12 -7.98 -6.25
C LEU A 42 -17.56 -8.45 -5.95
N LYS A 43 -18.07 -8.18 -4.74
CA LYS A 43 -19.39 -8.66 -4.25
C LYS A 43 -19.50 -10.18 -4.18
N ARG A 44 -18.36 -10.88 -4.16
CA ARG A 44 -18.25 -12.35 -4.10
C ARG A 44 -17.67 -12.86 -2.79
N ARG A 45 -17.66 -12.01 -1.75
CA ARG A 45 -17.08 -12.23 -0.43
C ARG A 45 -15.56 -12.35 -0.50
N LEU A 46 -14.88 -11.28 -0.10
CA LEU A 46 -13.43 -11.26 0.06
C LEU A 46 -12.99 -12.39 1.03
N VAL A 47 -12.10 -13.28 0.57
CA VAL A 47 -11.49 -14.30 1.43
C VAL A 47 -10.22 -13.71 2.03
N PHE A 48 -10.21 -13.54 3.35
CA PHE A 48 -9.04 -13.01 4.05
C PHE A 48 -7.92 -14.05 4.05
N PRO A 49 -6.68 -13.62 3.77
CA PRO A 49 -5.52 -14.49 3.88
C PRO A 49 -5.27 -14.85 5.35
N SER A 50 -4.72 -16.03 5.62
CA SER A 50 -4.53 -16.57 6.98
C SER A 50 -3.62 -15.71 7.87
N VAL A 51 -2.83 -14.82 7.27
CA VAL A 51 -1.95 -13.85 7.95
C VAL A 51 -2.72 -12.80 8.75
N ALA A 52 -4.03 -12.63 8.52
CA ALA A 52 -4.84 -11.68 9.28
C ALA A 52 -6.26 -12.19 9.50
N GLN A 53 -6.61 -12.48 10.76
CA GLN A 53 -8.00 -12.69 11.16
C GLN A 53 -8.64 -11.34 11.47
N THR A 54 -9.50 -10.85 10.59
CA THR A 54 -10.29 -9.64 10.81
C THR A 54 -11.78 -9.94 10.67
N LYS A 55 -12.60 -9.29 11.50
CA LYS A 55 -14.07 -9.33 11.41
C LYS A 55 -14.62 -8.27 10.45
N GLN A 56 -13.75 -7.49 9.81
CA GLN A 56 -14.10 -6.37 8.96
C GLN A 56 -14.02 -6.77 7.49
N ASN A 57 -14.78 -6.08 6.63
CA ASN A 57 -14.88 -6.34 5.19
C ASN A 57 -14.38 -5.11 4.38
N PRO A 58 -13.06 -4.82 4.34
CA PRO A 58 -12.48 -3.88 3.39
C PRO A 58 -12.82 -4.22 1.94
N ASP A 59 -12.88 -3.19 1.10
CA ASP A 59 -13.04 -3.32 -0.35
C ASP A 59 -11.83 -3.99 -1.01
N MET A 60 -10.64 -3.86 -0.45
CA MET A 60 -9.41 -4.45 -1.00
C MET A 60 -8.38 -4.74 0.08
N VAL A 61 -7.64 -5.83 -0.11
CA VAL A 61 -6.54 -6.24 0.78
C VAL A 61 -5.31 -6.55 -0.06
N ILE A 62 -4.18 -5.99 0.35
CA ILE A 62 -2.85 -6.27 -0.21
C ILE A 62 -2.00 -6.85 0.93
N TRP A 63 -1.31 -7.96 0.71
CA TRP A 63 -0.45 -8.57 1.73
C TRP A 63 0.84 -9.14 1.15
N SER A 64 1.86 -9.25 2.00
CA SER A 64 3.05 -10.06 1.75
C SER A 64 3.22 -11.04 2.90
N ALA A 65 3.12 -12.34 2.61
CA ALA A 65 3.38 -13.39 3.60
C ALA A 65 4.85 -13.41 4.03
N LYS A 66 5.76 -13.05 3.11
CA LYS A 66 7.21 -13.04 3.37
C LYS A 66 7.61 -11.91 4.32
N ASP A 67 7.01 -10.74 4.12
CA ASP A 67 7.38 -9.53 4.84
C ASP A 67 6.40 -9.22 6.00
N ASN A 68 5.44 -10.12 6.26
CA ASN A 68 4.37 -9.98 7.25
C ASN A 68 3.67 -8.61 7.20
N CYS A 69 3.43 -8.12 5.99
CA CYS A 69 2.80 -6.83 5.74
C CYS A 69 1.34 -7.05 5.31
N LEU A 70 0.42 -6.28 5.88
CA LEU A 70 -0.99 -6.26 5.50
C LEU A 70 -1.43 -4.80 5.32
N VAL A 71 -2.01 -4.52 4.15
CA VAL A 71 -2.63 -3.23 3.82
C VAL A 71 -4.10 -3.47 3.52
N MET A 72 -4.97 -2.90 4.32
CA MET A 72 -6.42 -2.92 4.11
C MET A 72 -6.85 -1.58 3.51
N VAL A 73 -7.59 -1.62 2.41
CA VAL A 73 -8.07 -0.44 1.70
C VAL A 73 -9.59 -0.45 1.70
N GLU A 74 -10.14 0.70 2.08
CA GLU A 74 -11.57 0.93 2.21
C GLU A 74 -11.94 2.12 1.33
N LEU A 75 -12.84 1.90 0.39
CA LEU A 75 -13.39 2.91 -0.49
C LEU A 75 -14.61 3.55 0.18
N THR A 76 -14.72 4.86 0.05
CA THR A 76 -15.87 5.61 0.55
C THR A 76 -16.28 6.57 -0.51
N VAL A 77 -17.57 6.60 -0.84
CA VAL A 77 -18.17 7.66 -1.65
C VAL A 77 -18.93 8.57 -0.70
N PRO A 78 -18.27 9.59 -0.10
CA PRO A 78 -18.98 10.57 0.70
C PRO A 78 -19.88 11.41 -0.20
N TRP A 79 -21.05 11.80 0.30
CA TRP A 79 -21.75 12.95 -0.24
C TRP A 79 -20.90 14.19 0.09
N GLU A 80 -20.59 15.04 -0.90
CA GLU A 80 -19.49 16.04 -0.92
C GLU A 80 -19.26 16.84 0.38
N SER A 81 -20.31 17.11 1.16
CA SER A 81 -20.25 17.89 2.40
C SER A 81 -19.72 17.13 3.64
N ARG A 82 -19.39 15.85 3.56
CA ARG A 82 -19.04 15.01 4.74
C ARG A 82 -17.79 14.15 4.60
N CYS A 83 -16.87 14.50 3.71
CA CYS A 83 -15.64 13.73 3.46
C CYS A 83 -14.79 13.53 4.74
N GLU A 84 -14.55 14.59 5.52
CA GLU A 84 -13.75 14.52 6.75
C GLU A 84 -14.40 13.67 7.84
N GLU A 85 -15.69 13.88 8.13
CA GLU A 85 -16.43 13.07 9.11
C GLU A 85 -16.44 11.58 8.72
N ALA A 86 -16.55 11.27 7.43
CA ALA A 86 -16.54 9.89 6.95
C ALA A 86 -15.15 9.25 7.10
N MET A 87 -14.09 10.01 6.83
CA MET A 87 -12.70 9.57 7.03
C MET A 87 -12.41 9.33 8.51
N GLU A 88 -12.81 10.24 9.39
CA GLU A 88 -12.60 10.10 10.84
C GLU A 88 -13.35 8.89 11.40
N ARG A 89 -14.64 8.71 11.04
CA ARG A 89 -15.43 7.53 11.44
C ARG A 89 -14.81 6.21 10.98
N LYS A 90 -14.27 6.16 9.76
CA LYS A 90 -13.59 4.97 9.25
C LYS A 90 -12.25 4.75 9.97
N THR A 91 -11.46 5.81 10.16
CA THR A 91 -10.18 5.74 10.89
C THR A 91 -10.40 5.21 12.31
N THR A 92 -11.40 5.71 13.04
CA THR A 92 -11.75 5.22 14.39
C THR A 92 -12.19 3.76 14.37
N LYS A 93 -13.00 3.34 13.38
CA LYS A 93 -13.45 1.94 13.25
C LYS A 93 -12.30 0.95 13.03
N TYR A 94 -11.26 1.36 12.31
CA TYR A 94 -10.11 0.51 11.97
C TYR A 94 -8.94 0.64 12.97
N ALA A 95 -8.97 1.61 13.90
CA ALA A 95 -7.90 1.84 14.87
C ALA A 95 -7.75 0.71 15.90
N ASP A 96 -8.85 0.08 16.33
CA ASP A 96 -8.79 -1.02 17.30
C ASP A 96 -8.14 -2.30 16.74
N THR A 97 -8.10 -2.46 15.42
CA THR A 97 -7.41 -3.57 14.74
C THR A 97 -5.87 -3.43 14.81
N ASN A 98 -5.35 -2.26 15.20
CA ASN A 98 -3.91 -1.97 15.28
C ASN A 98 -3.33 -2.10 16.71
N LYS A 99 -4.12 -2.53 17.69
CA LYS A 99 -3.62 -2.84 19.04
C LYS A 99 -3.13 -4.29 19.07
N ARG A 100 -1.80 -4.43 19.05
CA ARG A 100 -1.10 -5.68 19.40
C ARG A 100 -1.27 -6.01 20.86
#